data_AF-A0A3M2G633-F1
#
_entry.id   AF-A0A3M2G633-F1
#
_cell.length_a   1.000
_cell.length_b   1.000
_cell.length_c   1.000
_cell.angle_alpha   90.00
_cell.angle_beta   90.00
_cell.angle_gamma   90.00
#
_symmetry.space_group_name_H-M   'P 1'
#
loop_
_entity.id
_entity.type
_entity.pdbx_description
1 polymer ?
#
loop_
_entity_poly.entity_id
_entity_poly.type
_entity_poly.pdbx_seq_one_letter_code
_entity_poly.pdbx_strand_id
1 'polypeptide(L)' 'HFAENDDFFPPDAVRALEEKLKGMGKDVTFHVYPGTGHAFANEENPLGTYDPDAAATAWERTIALLRTLA' A
#
# COMPACT_ATOMS: atom_id res chain seq x y z
N HIS A 1 -0.72 -2.00 0.73
CA HIS A 1 -0.49 -0.54 0.75
C HIS A 1 0.33 -0.19 -0.47
N PHE A 2 -0.16 0.70 -1.33
CA PHE A 2 0.45 1.03 -2.63
C PHE A 2 0.55 2.54 -2.80
N ALA A 3 1.64 3.01 -3.38
CA ALA A 3 1.77 4.41 -3.77
C ALA A 3 0.93 4.69 -5.02
N GLU A 4 0.40 5.92 -5.14
CA GLU A 4 -0.29 6.36 -6.36
C GLU A 4 0.68 6.49 -7.53
N ASN A 5 1.86 7.05 -7.28
CA ASN A 5 2.89 7.32 -8.29
C ASN A 5 4.07 6.35 -8.13
N ASP A 6 3.81 5.06 -8.37
CA ASP A 6 4.80 3.99 -8.25
C ASP A 6 5.25 3.47 -9.63
N ASP A 7 6.45 3.87 -10.06
CA ASP A 7 7.04 3.43 -11.33
C ASP A 7 7.51 1.95 -11.31
N PHE A 8 7.68 1.36 -10.12
CA PHE A 8 8.09 -0.04 -9.96
C PHE A 8 6.87 -0.98 -9.97
N PHE A 9 5.72 -0.51 -9.49
CA PHE A 9 4.47 -1.26 -9.50
C PHE A 9 3.27 -0.34 -9.81
N PRO A 10 3.00 -0.09 -11.11
CA PRO A 10 2.08 0.96 -11.53
C PRO A 10 0.62 0.67 -11.15
N PRO A 11 -0.25 1.70 -11.10
CA PRO A 11 -1.66 1.57 -10.71
C PRO A 11 -2.45 0.50 -11.47
N ASP A 12 -2.15 0.28 -12.76
CA ASP A 12 -2.79 -0.77 -13.55
C ASP A 12 -2.42 -2.18 -13.06
N ALA A 13 -1.16 -2.38 -12.65
CA ALA A 13 -0.71 -3.65 -12.06
C ALA A 13 -1.35 -3.89 -10.69
N VAL A 14 -1.52 -2.83 -9.89
CA VAL A 14 -2.25 -2.87 -8.61
C VAL A 14 -3.69 -3.31 -8.83
N ARG A 15 -4.40 -2.69 -9.79
CA ARG A 15 -5.79 -3.04 -10.13
C ARG A 15 -5.92 -4.47 -10.62
N ALA A 16 -5.05 -4.89 -11.55
CA ALA A 16 -5.05 -6.25 -12.08
C ALA A 16 -4.79 -7.31 -10.99
N LEU A 17 -3.89 -7.02 -10.04
CA LEU A 17 -3.63 -7.90 -8.91
C LEU A 17 -4.85 -8.00 -7.97
N GLU A 18 -5.49 -6.88 -7.65
CA GLU A 18 -6.68 -6.85 -6.81
C GLU A 18 -7.82 -7.67 -7.44
N GLU A 19 -8.11 -7.45 -8.72
CA GLU A 19 -9.12 -8.20 -9.47
C GLU A 19 -8.82 -9.70 -9.47
N LYS A 20 -7.57 -10.08 -9.72
CA LYS A 20 -7.14 -11.49 -9.71
C LYS A 20 -7.36 -12.14 -8.35
N LEU A 21 -6.94 -11.49 -7.26
CA LEU A 21 -7.08 -12.06 -5.91
C LEU A 21 -8.54 -12.19 -5.50
N LYS A 22 -9.36 -11.17 -5.79
CA LYS A 22 -10.82 -11.22 -5.58
C LYS A 22 -11.47 -12.31 -6.41
N GLY A 23 -11.09 -12.47 -7.68
CA GLY A 23 -11.56 -13.55 -8.56
C GLY A 23 -11.20 -14.95 -8.07
N MET A 24 -10.14 -15.08 -7.26
CA MET A 24 -9.76 -16.32 -6.57
C MET A 24 -10.49 -16.52 -5.23
N GLY A 25 -11.45 -15.66 -4.89
CA GLY A 25 -12.19 -15.71 -3.62
C GLY A 25 -11.35 -15.33 -2.40
N LYS A 26 -10.27 -14.56 -2.58
CA LYS A 26 -9.47 -14.06 -1.45
C LYS A 26 -10.12 -12.81 -0.86
N ASP A 27 -10.14 -12.74 0.46
CA ASP A 27 -10.49 -11.52 1.19
C ASP A 27 -9.27 -10.60 1.23
N VAL A 28 -9.27 -9.58 0.38
CA VAL A 28 -8.16 -8.63 0.24
C VAL A 28 -8.69 -7.21 0.20
N THR A 29 -7.98 -6.31 0.88
CA THR A 29 -8.22 -4.87 0.83
C THR A 29 -6.96 -4.18 0.32
N PHE A 30 -7.12 -3.39 -0.75
CA PHE A 30 -6.03 -2.61 -1.34
C PHE A 30 -6.21 -1.14 -0.93
N HIS A 31 -5.14 -0.55 -0.42
CA HIS A 31 -5.09 0.87 -0.07
C HIS A 31 -4.06 1.57 -0.95
N VAL A 32 -4.52 2.51 -1.78
CA VAL A 32 -3.67 3.40 -2.59
C VAL A 32 -3.57 4.75 -1.89
N TYR A 33 -2.38 5.32 -1.81
CA TYR A 33 -2.09 6.55 -1.08
C TYR A 33 -1.83 7.70 -2.08
N PRO A 34 -2.72 8.70 -2.18
CA PRO A 34 -2.57 9.81 -3.13
C PRO A 34 -1.28 10.61 -2.90
N GLY A 35 -0.66 11.10 -3.97
CA GLY A 35 0.54 11.94 -3.91
C GLY A 35 1.83 11.21 -3.51
N THR A 36 1.76 9.94 -3.10
CA THR A 36 2.93 9.18 -2.65
C THR A 36 3.69 8.52 -3.80
N GLY A 37 5.00 8.33 -3.62
CA GLY A 37 5.87 7.60 -4.53
C GLY A 37 6.32 6.24 -3.97
N HIS A 38 7.04 5.46 -4.79
CA HIS A 38 7.57 4.16 -4.35
C HIS A 38 8.33 4.28 -3.02
N ALA A 39 8.16 3.29 -2.14
CA ALA A 39 8.75 3.27 -0.82
C ALA A 39 8.37 4.45 0.10
N PHE A 40 7.14 5.00 0.00
CA PHE A 40 6.67 6.10 0.86
C PHE A 40 6.73 5.83 2.37
N ALA A 41 6.79 4.56 2.78
CA ALA A 41 6.91 4.15 4.18
C ALA A 41 8.36 3.89 4.64
N ASN A 42 9.36 4.15 3.80
CA ASN A 42 10.77 3.96 4.17
C ASN A 42 11.34 5.25 4.80
N GLU A 43 11.48 5.24 6.13
CA GLU A 43 12.00 6.37 6.93
C GLU A 43 13.46 6.74 6.62
N GLU A 44 14.28 5.81 6.12
CA GLU A 44 15.65 6.12 5.67
C GLU A 44 15.66 7.03 4.43
N ASN A 45 14.51 7.11 3.75
CA ASN A 45 14.21 7.99 2.63
C ASN A 45 15.28 8.06 1.51
N PRO A 46 15.85 6.92 1.04
CA PRO A 46 16.88 6.94 0.01
C PRO A 46 16.39 7.49 -1.33
N LEU A 47 15.08 7.45 -1.58
CA LEU A 47 14.45 7.91 -2.83
C LEU A 47 13.81 9.31 -2.70
N GLY A 48 13.80 9.92 -1.52
CA GLY A 48 13.14 11.22 -1.30
C GLY A 48 11.61 11.16 -1.30
N THR A 49 11.00 9.97 -1.26
CA THR A 49 9.56 9.72 -1.37
C THR A 49 8.87 9.43 -0.04
N TYR A 50 9.60 9.44 1.08
CA TYR A 50 9.03 9.21 2.40
C TYR A 50 7.91 10.21 2.71
N ASP A 51 6.73 9.68 3.02
CA ASP A 51 5.55 10.45 3.40
C ASP A 51 5.12 9.98 4.82
N PRO A 52 5.37 10.79 5.87
CA PRO A 52 5.14 10.37 7.25
C PRO A 52 3.65 10.14 7.57
N ASP A 53 2.75 10.90 6.95
CA ASP A 53 1.31 10.81 7.22
C ASP A 53 0.72 9.54 6.57
N ALA A 54 1.11 9.26 5.33
CA ALA A 54 0.76 8.04 4.64
C ALA A 54 1.37 6.80 5.31
N ALA A 55 2.65 6.89 5.73
CA ALA A 55 3.34 5.83 6.45
C ALA A 55 2.65 5.50 7.78
N ALA A 56 2.33 6.51 8.60
CA ALA A 56 1.61 6.33 9.85
C ALA A 56 0.23 5.67 9.63
N THR A 57 -0.53 6.16 8.65
CA THR A 57 -1.84 5.57 8.30
C THR A 57 -1.72 4.12 7.82
N ALA A 58 -0.70 3.80 7.01
CA ALA A 58 -0.44 2.43 6.57
C ALA A 58 -0.09 1.51 7.74
N TRP A 59 0.70 2.00 8.69
CA TRP A 59 1.08 1.26 9.88
C TRP A 59 -0.12 1.00 10.80
N GLU A 60 -0.95 2.01 11.07
CA GLU A 60 -2.16 1.86 11.88
C GLU A 60 -3.11 0.81 11.31
N ARG A 61 -3.36 0.84 9.99
CA ARG A 61 -4.18 -0.17 9.29
C ARG A 61 -3.58 -1.56 9.38
N THR A 62 -2.26 -1.68 9.25
CA THR A 62 -1.55 -2.96 9.38
C THR A 62 -1.74 -3.55 10.78
N ILE A 63 -1.51 -2.76 11.83
CA ILE A 63 -1.71 -3.21 13.21
C ILE A 63 -3.18 -3.52 13.50
N ALA A 64 -4.11 -2.73 13.00
CA ALA A 64 -5.54 -2.99 13.14
C ALA A 64 -5.93 -4.35 12.53
N LEU A 65 -5.45 -4.67 11.32
CA LEU A 65 -5.64 -5.98 10.70
C LEU A 65 -5.04 -7.10 11.54
N LEU A 66 -3.80 -6.96 12.02
CA LEU A 66 -3.16 -7.99 12.83
C LEU A 66 -3.90 -8.29 14.13
N ARG A 67 -4.57 -7.29 14.71
CA ARG A 67 -5.42 -7.46 15.91
C ARG A 67 -6.70 -8.25 15.65
N THR A 68 -7.22 -8.30 14.42
CA THR A 68 -8.40 -9.11 14.11
C THR A 68 -8.08 -10.61 13.96
N LEU A 69 -6.80 -10.97 13.98
CA LEU A 69 -6.33 -12.35 13.82
C LEU A 69 -6.04 -13.04 15.17
N ALA A 70 -6.21 -12.34 16.29
CA ALA A 70 -6.10 -12.87 17.65
C ALA A 70 -7.46 -13.39 18.13
#